data_AF-A0AAN7DFK6-F1
#
_entry.id   AF-A0AAN7DFK6-F1
#
_cell.length_a   1.000
_cell.length_b   1.000
_cell.length_c   1.000
_cell.angle_alpha   90.00
_cell.angle_beta   90.00
_cell.angle_gamma   90.00
#
_symmetry.space_group_name_H-M   'P 1'
#
loop_
_entity.id
_entity.type
_entity.pdbx_description
1 polymer ?
#
loop_
_entity_poly.entity_id
_entity_poly.type
_entity_poly.pdbx_seq_one_letter_code
_entity_poly.pdbx_strand_id
1 'polypeptide(L)'
;MYWSMILIDPHLLIPKDMPGIPLLLDCTLHLFPAVFLWIDFLAFEVDFKRSNTHVGVIYGFAAFYFCWSWYCYQVNGFWAYPFLAEFSLPMRVAFFAGSGVFCWGMYEFGAKLHYKLHAKANQAAHQLKQKNSRLTQ
;
A
#
# COMPACT_ATOMS: atom_id res chain seq x y z
N MET A 1 4.02 -5.59 6.47
CA MET A 1 5.44 -5.92 6.22
C MET A 1 6.37 -5.35 7.29
N TYR A 2 6.31 -4.07 7.64
CA TYR A 2 7.21 -3.46 8.65
C TYR A 2 7.17 -4.18 10.02
N TRP A 3 6.00 -4.20 10.66
CA TRP A 3 5.85 -4.75 12.02
C TRP A 3 6.21 -6.24 12.09
N SER A 4 5.93 -7.02 11.04
CA SER A 4 6.35 -8.43 11.00
C SER A 4 7.86 -8.60 10.98
N MET A 5 8.61 -7.70 10.32
CA MET A 5 10.08 -7.74 10.34
C MET A 5 10.62 -7.31 11.71
N ILE A 6 10.07 -6.24 12.29
CA ILE A 6 10.44 -5.79 13.65
C ILE A 6 10.23 -6.89 14.70
N LEU A 7 9.12 -7.63 14.62
CA LEU A 7 8.81 -8.72 15.56
C LEU A 7 9.75 -9.92 15.42
N ILE A 8 10.34 -10.15 14.24
CA ILE A 8 11.30 -11.22 14.00
C ILE A 8 12.70 -10.77 14.46
N ASP A 9 13.17 -9.66 13.92
CA ASP A 9 14.44 -9.04 14.28
C ASP A 9 14.44 -7.56 13.84
N PRO A 10 14.44 -6.59 14.79
CA PRO A 10 14.53 -5.16 14.47
C PRO A 10 15.74 -4.79 13.62
N HIS A 11 16.83 -5.56 13.72
CA HIS A 11 18.07 -5.30 13.00
C HIS A 11 18.03 -5.61 11.51
N LEU A 12 16.93 -6.21 11.04
CA LEU A 12 16.63 -6.26 9.62
C LEU A 12 16.45 -4.85 9.05
N LEU A 13 15.86 -3.93 9.83
CA LEU A 13 15.51 -2.59 9.40
C LEU A 13 16.41 -1.51 10.00
N ILE A 14 16.90 -1.70 11.22
CA ILE A 14 17.66 -0.68 11.97
C ILE A 14 19.08 -1.21 12.25
N PRO A 15 20.14 -0.50 11.84
CA PRO A 15 21.51 -0.85 12.20
C PRO A 15 21.69 -1.09 13.71
N LYS A 16 22.58 -2.03 14.08
CA LYS A 16 22.76 -2.45 15.49
C LYS A 16 23.25 -1.34 16.42
N ASP A 17 23.88 -0.33 15.85
CA ASP A 17 24.43 0.86 16.50
C ASP A 17 23.41 2.00 16.65
N MET A 18 22.19 1.86 16.09
CA MET A 18 21.14 2.85 16.23
C MET A 18 20.06 2.45 17.24
N PRO A 19 19.55 3.41 18.03
CA PRO A 19 18.45 3.14 18.95
C PRO A 19 17.16 2.84 18.17
N GLY A 20 16.30 2.03 18.80
CA GLY A 20 14.95 1.79 18.28
C GLY A 20 14.11 3.08 18.22
N ILE A 21 13.13 3.09 17.33
CA ILE A 21 12.22 4.23 17.16
C ILE A 21 11.20 4.22 18.33
N PRO A 22 10.93 5.36 19.00
CA PRO A 22 9.87 5.44 20.00
C PRO A 22 8.51 5.01 19.43
N LEU A 23 7.74 4.22 20.19
CA LEU A 23 6.49 3.62 19.71
C LEU A 23 5.51 4.63 19.11
N LEU A 24 5.38 5.81 19.71
CA LEU A 24 4.48 6.84 19.19
C LEU A 24 4.92 7.37 17.82
N LEU A 25 6.22 7.57 17.63
CA LEU A 25 6.78 7.98 16.35
C LEU A 25 6.61 6.86 15.31
N ASP A 26 6.84 5.62 15.72
CA ASP A 26 6.63 4.45 14.86
C ASP A 26 5.17 4.33 14.38
N CYS A 27 4.21 4.44 15.29
CA CYS A 27 2.79 4.47 14.95
C CYS A 27 2.43 5.63 14.02
N THR A 28 3.03 6.80 14.21
CA THR A 28 2.80 7.99 13.37
C THR A 28 3.31 7.78 11.94
N LEU A 29 4.39 7.02 11.75
CA LEU A 29 4.97 6.76 10.44
C LEU A 29 4.30 5.57 9.72
N HIS A 30 3.92 4.53 10.47
CA HIS A 30 3.50 3.25 9.87
C HIS A 30 2.03 2.90 10.05
N LEU A 31 1.40 3.28 11.17
CA LEU A 31 0.05 2.82 11.53
C LEU A 31 -1.01 3.88 11.25
N PHE A 32 -0.87 5.08 11.81
CA PHE A 32 -1.88 6.12 11.74
C PHE A 32 -2.21 6.56 10.30
N PRO A 33 -1.24 6.77 9.40
CA PRO A 33 -1.55 7.11 8.01
C PRO A 33 -2.42 6.03 7.33
N ALA A 34 -2.09 4.76 7.56
CA ALA A 34 -2.86 3.65 7.02
C ALA A 34 -4.28 3.65 7.60
N VAL A 35 -4.44 3.71 8.93
CA VAL A 35 -5.76 3.69 9.58
C VAL A 35 -6.64 4.83 9.09
N PHE A 36 -6.12 6.05 9.02
CA PHE A 36 -6.90 7.21 8.58
C PHE A 36 -7.30 7.11 7.11
N LEU A 37 -6.40 6.66 6.23
CA LEU A 37 -6.73 6.43 4.82
C LEU A 37 -7.78 5.32 4.65
N TRP A 38 -7.72 4.26 5.45
CA TRP A 38 -8.72 3.20 5.42
C TRP A 38 -10.08 3.67 5.92
N ILE A 39 -10.12 4.48 6.98
CA ILE A 39 -11.38 5.09 7.46
C ILE A 39 -11.95 6.01 6.39
N ASP A 40 -11.14 6.90 5.83
CA ASP A 40 -11.57 7.83 4.80
C ASP A 40 -12.15 7.11 3.58
N PHE A 41 -11.38 6.15 3.07
CA PHE A 41 -11.77 5.31 1.95
C PHE A 41 -13.06 4.52 2.21
N LEU A 42 -13.19 3.86 3.36
CA LEU A 42 -14.34 2.98 3.61
C LEU A 42 -15.58 3.74 4.07
N ALA A 43 -15.44 4.83 4.80
CA ALA A 43 -16.55 5.54 5.43
C ALA A 43 -17.05 6.75 4.63
N PHE A 44 -16.14 7.53 4.03
CA PHE A 44 -16.49 8.82 3.42
C PHE A 44 -16.53 8.79 1.90
N GLU A 45 -15.68 7.99 1.25
CA GLU A 45 -15.71 7.83 -0.19
C GLU A 45 -16.83 6.86 -0.61
N VAL A 46 -17.83 7.30 -1.36
CA VAL A 46 -18.96 6.44 -1.81
C VAL A 46 -18.79 6.00 -3.27
N ASP A 47 -18.17 6.86 -4.10
CA ASP A 47 -18.15 6.72 -5.57
C ASP A 47 -16.89 6.05 -6.10
N PHE A 48 -16.11 5.40 -5.23
CA PHE A 48 -14.90 4.69 -5.63
C PHE A 48 -15.19 3.61 -6.68
N LYS A 49 -14.35 3.59 -7.72
CA LYS A 49 -14.38 2.57 -8.77
C LYS A 49 -13.03 1.91 -8.90
N ARG A 50 -13.02 0.60 -8.75
CA ARG A 50 -11.85 -0.24 -9.00
C ARG A 50 -11.42 -0.09 -10.47
N SER A 51 -10.12 0.12 -10.71
CA SER A 51 -9.56 0.33 -12.05
C SER A 51 -8.23 -0.42 -12.23
N ASN A 52 -7.97 -0.92 -13.45
CA ASN A 52 -6.68 -1.53 -13.79
C ASN A 52 -5.53 -0.53 -13.74
N THR A 53 -5.81 0.76 -13.96
CA THR A 53 -4.78 1.81 -13.85
C THR A 53 -4.21 1.87 -12.43
N HIS A 54 -5.03 1.66 -11.39
CA HIS A 54 -4.55 1.62 -10.00
C HIS A 54 -3.57 0.47 -9.78
N VAL A 55 -3.84 -0.69 -10.37
CA VAL A 55 -2.93 -1.85 -10.32
C VAL A 55 -1.60 -1.53 -11.02
N GLY A 56 -1.66 -0.88 -12.19
CA GLY A 56 -0.47 -0.40 -12.90
C GLY A 56 0.36 0.57 -12.06
N VAL A 57 -0.28 1.49 -11.33
CA VAL A 57 0.40 2.42 -10.42
C VAL A 57 1.07 1.69 -9.26
N ILE A 58 0.42 0.67 -8.67
CA ILE A 58 1.00 -0.13 -7.58
C ILE A 58 2.31 -0.80 -8.02
N TYR A 59 2.28 -1.53 -9.15
CA TYR A 59 3.48 -2.21 -9.64
C TYR A 59 4.52 -1.23 -10.19
N GLY A 60 4.09 -0.15 -10.85
CA GLY A 60 4.97 0.91 -11.33
C GLY A 60 5.73 1.58 -10.18
N PHE A 61 5.05 1.87 -9.07
CA PHE A 61 5.67 2.42 -7.87
C PHE A 61 6.63 1.42 -7.22
N ALA A 62 6.27 0.13 -7.13
CA ALA A 62 7.16 -0.90 -6.58
C ALA A 62 8.45 -1.04 -7.40
N ALA A 63 8.35 -1.03 -8.73
CA ALA A 63 9.52 -1.07 -9.62
C ALA A 63 10.35 0.21 -9.53
N PHE A 64 9.70 1.38 -9.53
CA PHE A 64 10.36 2.67 -9.34
C PHE A 64 11.14 2.71 -8.01
N TYR A 65 10.51 2.29 -6.92
CA TYR A 65 11.12 2.29 -5.60
C TYR A 65 12.29 1.30 -5.49
N PHE A 66 12.22 0.15 -6.18
CA PHE A 66 13.38 -0.74 -6.31
C PHE A 66 14.56 -0.06 -7.01
N CYS A 67 14.31 0.57 -8.17
CA CYS A 67 15.35 1.31 -8.91
C CYS A 67 15.93 2.46 -8.08
N TRP A 68 15.08 3.19 -7.37
CA TRP A 68 15.50 4.27 -6.48
C TRP A 68 16.37 3.76 -5.32
N SER A 69 15.94 2.68 -4.66
CA SER A 69 16.73 2.04 -3.60
C SER A 69 18.09 1.57 -4.11
N TRP A 70 18.14 1.00 -5.32
CA TRP A 70 19.39 0.63 -5.98
C TRP A 70 20.29 1.85 -6.25
N TYR A 71 19.72 2.95 -6.73
CA TYR A 71 20.45 4.20 -6.93
C TYR A 71 21.03 4.74 -5.61
N CYS A 72 20.24 4.77 -4.53
CA CYS A 72 20.73 5.16 -3.21
C CYS A 72 21.90 4.29 -2.75
N TYR A 73 21.85 2.97 -2.99
CA TYR A 73 22.97 2.08 -2.70
C TYR A 73 24.24 2.46 -3.49
N GLN A 74 24.12 2.78 -4.78
CA GLN A 74 25.27 3.20 -5.60
C GLN A 74 25.91 4.50 -5.09
N VAL A 75 25.09 5.44 -4.61
CA VAL A 75 25.57 6.74 -4.10
C VAL A 75 26.13 6.63 -2.68
N ASN A 76 25.44 5.91 -1.80
CA ASN A 76 25.77 5.87 -0.36
C ASN A 76 26.77 4.75 -0.01
N GLY A 77 26.88 3.72 -0.85
CA GLY A 77 27.69 2.53 -0.58
C GLY A 77 27.04 1.50 0.36
N PHE A 78 25.84 1.78 0.87
CA PHE A 78 25.08 0.86 1.73
C PHE A 78 23.58 0.91 1.42
N TRP A 79 22.88 -0.18 1.74
CA TRP A 79 21.44 -0.29 1.54
C TRP A 79 20.67 0.45 2.63
N ALA A 80 19.53 1.05 2.26
CA ALA A 80 18.65 1.73 3.21
C ALA A 80 18.18 0.83 4.36
N TYR A 81 18.08 -0.48 4.11
CA TYR A 81 17.77 -1.49 5.12
C TYR A 81 18.86 -2.58 5.13
N PRO A 82 19.41 -2.94 6.31
CA PRO A 82 20.45 -3.97 6.42
C PRO A 82 20.09 -5.30 5.75
N PHE A 83 18.84 -5.77 5.84
CA PHE A 83 18.44 -7.05 5.23
C PHE A 83 18.65 -7.10 3.71
N LEU A 84 18.61 -5.94 3.02
CA LEU A 84 18.85 -5.88 1.58
C LEU A 84 20.31 -6.14 1.23
N ALA A 85 21.25 -5.85 2.12
CA ALA A 85 22.66 -6.16 1.92
C ALA A 85 22.89 -7.68 1.87
N GLU A 86 22.17 -8.43 2.72
CA GLU A 86 22.22 -9.89 2.79
C GLU A 86 21.57 -10.59 1.59
N PHE A 87 20.71 -9.88 0.85
CA PHE A 87 20.01 -10.45 -0.30
C PHE A 87 20.86 -10.46 -1.56
N SER A 88 20.83 -11.57 -2.30
CA SER A 88 21.28 -11.58 -3.70
C SER A 88 20.35 -10.71 -4.58
N LEU A 89 20.80 -10.30 -5.77
CA LEU A 89 19.96 -9.53 -6.69
C LEU A 89 18.60 -10.19 -6.98
N PRO A 90 18.51 -11.51 -7.29
CA PRO A 90 17.22 -12.16 -7.48
C PRO A 90 16.31 -12.09 -6.24
N MET A 91 16.87 -12.21 -5.03
CA MET A 91 16.10 -12.09 -3.79
C MET A 91 15.57 -10.66 -3.59
N ARG A 92 16.38 -9.64 -3.93
CA ARG A 92 15.92 -8.24 -3.90
C ARG A 92 14.74 -8.05 -4.86
N VAL A 93 14.90 -8.46 -6.12
CA VAL A 93 13.81 -8.37 -7.12
C VAL A 93 12.57 -9.10 -6.64
N ALA A 94 12.70 -10.32 -6.12
CA ALA A 94 11.59 -11.09 -5.58
C ALA A 94 10.91 -10.38 -4.38
N PHE A 95 11.67 -9.74 -3.50
CA PHE A 95 11.14 -9.00 -2.36
C PHE A 95 10.30 -7.79 -2.79
N PHE A 96 10.80 -6.97 -3.72
CA PHE A 96 10.06 -5.81 -4.22
C PHE A 96 8.84 -6.24 -5.06
N ALA A 97 8.98 -7.28 -5.89
CA ALA A 97 7.85 -7.85 -6.63
C ALA A 97 6.78 -8.42 -5.68
N GLY A 98 7.18 -9.19 -4.66
CA GLY A 98 6.30 -9.72 -3.63
C GLY A 98 5.60 -8.63 -2.82
N SER A 99 6.30 -7.52 -2.54
CA SER A 99 5.71 -6.34 -1.91
C SER A 99 4.63 -5.71 -2.79
N GLY A 100 4.88 -5.61 -4.11
CA GLY A 100 3.88 -5.16 -5.08
C GLY A 100 2.64 -6.06 -5.12
N VAL A 101 2.84 -7.39 -5.12
CA VAL A 101 1.75 -8.38 -5.06
C VAL A 101 0.94 -8.24 -3.76
N PHE A 102 1.62 -8.06 -2.62
CA PHE A 102 0.96 -7.86 -1.33
C PHE A 102 0.10 -6.58 -1.34
N CYS A 103 0.64 -5.45 -1.81
CA CYS A 103 -0.10 -4.20 -1.94
C CYS A 103 -1.29 -4.33 -2.90
N TRP A 104 -1.12 -5.01 -4.03
CA TRP A 104 -2.22 -5.31 -4.95
C TRP A 104 -3.32 -6.15 -4.28
N GLY A 105 -2.94 -7.17 -3.51
CA GLY A 105 -3.89 -7.98 -2.73
C GLY A 105 -4.69 -7.14 -1.73
N MET A 106 -4.03 -6.23 -1.01
CA MET A 106 -4.70 -5.29 -0.10
C MET A 106 -5.65 -4.34 -0.84
N TYR A 107 -5.23 -3.85 -2.01
CA TYR A 107 -6.06 -3.01 -2.87
C TYR A 107 -7.34 -3.73 -3.32
N GLU A 108 -7.23 -4.96 -3.83
CA GLU A 108 -8.39 -5.74 -4.26
C GLU A 108 -9.30 -6.11 -3.07
N PHE A 109 -8.71 -6.41 -1.91
CA PHE A 109 -9.49 -6.62 -0.69
C PHE A 109 -10.27 -5.37 -0.30
N GLY A 110 -9.61 -4.21 -0.26
CA GLY A 110 -10.24 -2.93 0.07
C GLY A 110 -11.34 -2.56 -0.92
N ALA A 111 -11.10 -2.72 -2.22
CA ALA A 111 -12.10 -2.48 -3.26
C ALA A 111 -13.36 -3.36 -3.09
N LYS A 112 -13.18 -4.64 -2.76
CA LYS A 112 -14.29 -5.57 -2.49
C LYS A 112 -15.06 -5.20 -1.22
N LEU A 113 -14.34 -4.83 -0.16
CA LEU A 113 -14.95 -4.42 1.10
C LEU A 113 -15.77 -3.13 0.90
N HIS A 114 -15.17 -2.13 0.25
CA HIS A 114 -15.81 -0.88 -0.12
C HIS A 114 -17.11 -1.10 -0.91
N TYR A 115 -17.05 -1.90 -1.98
CA TYR A 115 -18.23 -2.23 -2.79
C TYR A 115 -19.37 -2.83 -1.95
N LYS A 116 -19.03 -3.72 -1.01
CA LYS A 116 -20.02 -4.32 -0.11
C LYS A 116 -20.65 -3.30 0.85
N LEU A 117 -19.85 -2.40 1.41
CA LEU A 117 -20.32 -1.37 2.34
C LEU A 117 -21.26 -0.37 1.65
N HIS A 118 -20.94 0.03 0.42
CA HIS A 118 -21.68 1.06 -0.33
C HIS A 118 -22.70 0.50 -1.34
N ALA A 119 -22.92 -0.83 -1.38
CA ALA A 119 -23.78 -1.48 -2.37
C ALA A 119 -25.20 -0.89 -2.43
N LYS A 120 -25.82 -0.61 -1.29
CA LYS A 120 -27.18 -0.04 -1.22
C LYS A 120 -27.24 1.39 -1.75
N ALA A 121 -26.27 2.22 -1.37
CA ALA A 121 -26.16 3.60 -1.85
C ALA A 121 -25.94 3.64 -3.37
N ASN A 122 -25.05 2.78 -3.87
CA ASN A 122 -24.78 2.62 -5.30
C ASN A 122 -26.01 2.15 -6.10
N GLN A 123 -26.79 1.22 -5.54
CA GLN A 123 -28.04 0.76 -6.14
C GLN A 123 -29.09 1.88 -6.21
N ALA A 124 -29.28 2.63 -5.12
CA ALA A 124 -30.22 3.75 -5.07
C ALA A 124 -29.85 4.85 -6.08
N ALA A 125 -28.56 5.21 -6.16
CA ALA A 125 -28.06 6.19 -7.14
C ALA A 125 -28.29 5.72 -8.58
N HIS A 126 -28.07 4.43 -8.88
CA HIS A 126 -28.30 3.87 -10.21
C HIS A 126 -29.79 3.90 -10.60
N GLN A 127 -30.69 3.58 -9.66
CA GLN A 127 -32.13 3.63 -9.88
C GLN A 127 -32.62 5.07 -10.14
N LEU A 128 -32.13 6.05 -9.37
CA LEU A 128 -32.44 7.46 -9.58
C LEU A 128 -32.00 7.95 -10.96
N LYS A 129 -30.78 7.59 -11.38
CA LYS A 129 -30.25 7.96 -12.70
C LYS A 129 -31.09 7.39 -13.84
N GLN A 130 -31.50 6.12 -13.73
CA GLN A 130 -32.40 5.48 -14.70
C GLN A 130 -33.80 6.10 -14.75
N LYS A 131 -34.35 6.48 -13.58
CA LYS A 131 -35.65 7.16 -13.51
C LYS A 131 -35.58 8.51 -14.22
N ASN A 132 -34.54 9.30 -13.95
CA ASN A 132 -34.37 10.62 -14.58
C ASN A 132 -34.19 10.52 -16.10
N SER A 133 -33.42 9.54 -16.60
CA SER A 133 -33.25 9.36 -18.05
C SER A 133 -34.55 8.98 -18.77
N ARG A 134 -35.46 8.28 -18.10
CA ARG A 134 -36.78 7.95 -18.64
C ARG A 134 -37.75 9.14 -18.66
N LEU A 135 -37.58 10.10 -17.75
CA LEU A 135 -38.41 11.31 -17.68
C LEU A 135 -38.00 12.36 -18.72
N THR A 136 -36.78 12.27 -19.26
CA THR A 136 -36.24 13.18 -20.27
C THR A 136 -36.37 12.66 -21.70
N GLN A 137 -36.99 11.49 -21.90
CA GLN A 137 -37.35 10.92 -23.20
C GLN A 137 -38.84 11.14 -23.45
#